data_AF-A0A6F8XR56-F1
#
_entry.id   AF-A0A6F8XR56-F1
#
_cell.length_a   1.000
_cell.length_b   1.000
_cell.length_c   1.000
_cell.angle_alpha   90.00
_cell.angle_beta   90.00
_cell.angle_gamma   90.00
#
_symmetry.space_group_name_H-M   'P 1'
#
loop_
_entity.id
_entity.type
_entity.pdbx_description
1 polymer ?
#
loop_
_entity_poly.entity_id
_entity_poly.type
_entity_poly.pdbx_seq_one_letter_code
_entity_poly.pdbx_strand_id
1 'polypeptide(L)' 'MSQTSRLAALGLDLSTATEEQRTVIDGLSTEEVDVLSSIKQRVDAAAGGDVEGHVQPADDVGFLIFF' A
#
# COMPACT_ATOMS: atom_id res chain seq x y z
N MET A 1 4.66 13.99 18.57
CA MET A 1 4.98 12.80 17.75
C MET A 1 4.58 13.14 16.32
N SER A 2 5.41 12.86 15.32
CA SER A 2 5.08 13.15 13.90
C SER A 2 4.10 12.11 13.36
N GLN A 3 3.30 12.47 12.34
CA GLN A 3 2.37 11.51 11.73
C GLN A 3 3.12 10.40 11.01
N THR A 4 4.28 10.71 10.44
CA THR A 4 5.22 9.73 9.91
C THR A 4 5.57 8.66 10.93
N SER A 5 5.83 9.05 12.18
CA SER A 5 6.14 8.10 13.27
C SER A 5 4.93 7.23 13.62
N ARG A 6 3.72 7.81 13.61
CA ARG A 6 2.47 7.10 13.91
C ARG A 6 2.14 6.06 12.84
N LEU A 7 2.29 6.41 11.56
CA LEU A 7 2.10 5.49 10.44
C LEU A 7 3.19 4.41 10.38
N ALA A 8 4.45 4.75 10.66
CA ALA A 8 5.53 3.77 10.76
C ALA A 8 5.27 2.74 11.87
N ALA A 9 4.76 3.17 13.03
CA ALA A 9 4.37 2.28 14.13
C ALA A 9 3.21 1.34 13.78
N LEU A 10 2.38 1.71 12.79
CA LEU A 10 1.32 0.86 12.25
C LEU A 10 1.84 -0.17 11.25
N GLY A 11 3.14 -0.16 10.93
CA GLY A 11 3.76 -1.08 9.98
C GLY A 11 3.63 -0.62 8.52
N LEU A 12 3.34 0.66 8.26
CA LEU A 12 3.54 1.23 6.93
C LEU A 12 5.05 1.47 6.72
N ASP A 13 5.61 0.86 5.68
CA ASP A 13 6.99 1.15 5.29
C ASP A 13 7.08 2.51 4.60
N LEU A 14 7.72 3.46 5.27
CA LEU A 14 7.97 4.81 4.77
C LEU A 14 9.45 5.04 4.44
N SER A 15 10.26 3.98 4.43
CA SER A 15 11.70 4.06 4.15
C SER A 15 11.99 4.58 2.74
N THR A 16 11.12 4.24 1.78
CA THR A 16 11.21 4.65 0.38
C THR A 16 10.54 5.98 0.08
N ALA A 17 9.83 6.58 1.05
CA ALA A 17 9.15 7.85 0.85
C ALA A 17 10.16 9.00 0.68
N THR A 18 9.96 9.84 -0.34
CA THR A 18 10.76 11.05 -0.54
C THR A 18 10.51 12.08 0.56
N GLU A 19 11.35 13.11 0.63
CA GLU A 19 11.20 14.18 1.61
C GLU A 19 9.87 14.94 1.43
N GLU A 20 9.45 15.17 0.18
CA GLU A 20 8.16 15.79 -0.13
C GLU A 20 7.00 14.92 0.32
N GLN A 21 7.08 13.60 0.10
CA GLN A 21 6.05 12.66 0.53
C GLN A 21 5.94 12.61 2.06
N ARG A 22 7.07 12.64 2.77
CA ARG A 22 7.08 12.72 4.24
C ARG A 22 6.48 14.03 4.75
N THR A 23 6.71 15.12 4.05
CA THR A 23 6.11 16.43 4.37
C THR A 23 4.59 16.41 4.22
N VAL A 24 4.09 15.81 3.13
CA VAL A 24 2.64 15.62 2.94
C VAL A 24 2.05 14.74 4.04
N ILE A 25 2.75 13.66 4.41
CA ILE A 25 2.33 12.77 5.49
C ILE A 25 2.28 13.50 6.84
N ASP A 26 3.28 14.33 7.14
CA ASP A 26 3.31 15.08 8.41
C ASP A 26 2.27 16.21 8.44
N GLY A 27 1.83 16.68 7.27
CA GLY A 27 0.71 17.61 7.13
C GLY A 27 -0.67 16.98 7.33
N LEU A 28 -0.77 15.66 7.45
CA LEU A 28 -2.05 14.99 7.70
C LEU A 28 -2.59 15.32 9.09
N SER A 29 -3.89 15.53 9.16
CA SER A 29 -4.63 15.63 10.41
C SER A 29 -4.65 14.29 11.14
N THR A 30 -4.99 14.34 12.43
CA THR A 30 -5.15 13.11 13.23
C THR A 30 -6.26 12.21 12.69
N GLU A 31 -7.34 12.82 12.19
CA GLU A 31 -8.51 12.13 11.64
C GLU A 31 -8.14 11.36 10.37
N GLU A 32 -7.35 11.97 9.47
CA GLU A 32 -6.87 11.32 8.25
C GLU A 32 -5.95 10.13 8.57
N VAL A 33 -5.09 10.27 9.58
CA VAL A 33 -4.22 9.18 10.03
C VAL A 33 -5.03 8.03 10.66
N ASP A 34 -6.11 8.35 11.37
CA ASP A 34 -7.01 7.32 11.93
C ASP A 34 -7.78 6.59 10.82
N VAL A 35 -8.18 7.28 9.75
CA VAL A 35 -8.74 6.65 8.55
C VAL A 35 -7.72 5.71 7.89
N LEU A 36 -6.48 6.16 7.67
CA LEU A 36 -5.42 5.33 7.11
C LEU A 36 -5.11 4.09 7.95
N SER A 37 -5.09 4.26 9.28
CA SER A 37 -4.95 3.14 10.24
C SER A 37 -6.10 2.13 10.09
N SER A 38 -7.34 2.62 10.01
CA SER A 38 -8.51 1.76 9.84
C SER A 38 -8.51 1.02 8.50
N ILE A 39 -8.06 1.67 7.43
CA ILE A 39 -7.90 1.03 6.12
C ILE A 39 -6.85 -0.08 6.20
N LYS A 40 -5.68 0.19 6.79
CA LYS A 40 -4.62 -0.81 6.93
C LYS A 40 -5.10 -2.05 7.68
N GLN A 41 -5.79 -1.87 8.81
CA GLN A 41 -6.31 -3.00 9.59
C GLN A 41 -7.29 -3.86 8.79
N ARG A 42 -8.14 -3.25 7.97
CA ARG A 42 -9.08 -3.98 7.11
C ARG A 42 -8.36 -4.74 6.00
N VAL A 43 -7.32 -4.15 5.41
CA VAL A 43 -6.50 -4.80 4.38
C VAL A 43 -5.72 -5.98 4.98
N ASP A 44 -5.08 -5.80 6.13
CA ASP A 44 -4.36 -6.87 6.83
C ASP A 44 -5.30 -8.02 7.21
N ALA A 45 -6.52 -7.70 7.68
CA ALA A 45 -7.55 -8.68 7.99
C ALA A 45 -8.04 -9.43 6.73
N ALA A 46 -8.14 -8.73 5.60
CA ALA A 46 -8.49 -9.33 4.32
C ALA A 46 -7.37 -10.21 3.75
N ALA A 47 -6.10 -9.85 3.96
CA ALA A 47 -4.95 -10.65 3.53
C ALA A 47 -4.82 -12.00 4.26
N GLY A 48 -5.48 -12.16 5.42
CA GLY A 48 -5.58 -13.44 6.14
C GLY A 48 -6.64 -14.39 5.59
N GLY A 49 -7.47 -13.96 4.64
CA GLY A 49 -8.37 -14.81 3.86
C GLY A 49 -7.85 -14.86 2.43
N ASP A 50 -7.49 -16.06 1.97
CA ASP A 50 -7.01 -16.42 0.63
C ASP A 50 -7.47 -15.45 -0.49
N VAL A 51 -6.76 -14.33 -0.64
CA VAL A 51 -6.93 -13.43 -1.76
C VAL A 51 -6.10 -14.05 -2.86
N GLU A 52 -6.73 -14.99 -3.57
CA GLU A 52 -6.28 -15.54 -4.83
C GLU A 52 -5.98 -14.36 -5.77
N GLY A 53 -4.71 -13.97 -5.78
CA GLY A 53 -4.24 -12.86 -6.57
C GLY A 53 -4.64 -13.11 -8.01
N HIS A 54 -5.46 -12.22 -8.57
CA HIS A 54 -5.61 -12.10 -10.01
C HIS A 54 -4.27 -11.62 -10.57
N VAL A 55 -3.31 -12.53 -10.68
CA VAL A 55 -2.36 -12.52 -11.77
C VAL A 55 -3.19 -12.90 -12.97
N GLN A 56 -3.89 -11.93 -13.57
CA GLN A 56 -4.39 -12.14 -14.93
C GLN A 56 -3.15 -12.41 -15.78
N PRO A 57 -2.99 -13.61 -16.37
CA PRO A 57 -2.07 -13.72 -17.49
C PRO A 57 -2.58 -12.70 -18.51
N ALA A 58 -1.70 -11.79 -18.93
CA ALA A 58 -1.99 -10.93 -20.05
C ALA A 58 -2.22 -11.84 -21.28
N ASP A 59 -3.48 -12.14 -21.58
CA ASP A 59 -3.88 -12.58 -22.90
C ASP A 59 -3.69 -11.39 -23.83
N ASP A 60 -2.51 -11.29 -24.46
CA ASP A 60 -2.37 -10.59 -25.73
C ASP A 60 -1.38 -11.32 -26.64
N VAL A 61 -1.98 -12.18 -27.46
CA VAL A 61 -1.69 -12.47 -28.86
C VAL A 61 -0.43 -11.81 -29.46
N GLY A 62 0.54 -12.63 -29.89
CA GLY A 62 1.41 -12.25 -30.99
C GLY A 62 2.77 -12.95 -31.07
N PHE A 63 2.96 -13.69 -32.16
CA PHE A 63 4.22 -13.84 -32.91
C PHE A 63 5.01 -15.17 -32.76
N LEU A 64 4.73 -16.10 -33.71
CA LEU A 64 5.61 -17.04 -34.44
C LEU A 64 6.99 -17.38 -33.85
N ILE A 65 7.29 -18.68 -33.65
CA ILE A 65 8.50 -19.39 -34.18
C ILE A 65 8.20 -20.90 -34.41
N PHE A 66 8.20 -21.26 -35.70
CA PHE A 66 8.57 -22.49 -36.46
C PHE A 66 8.50 -23.93 -35.91
N PHE A 67 8.09 -24.80 -36.84
CA PHE A 67 8.03 -26.28 -36.88
C PHE A 67 9.19 -27.03 -36.21
#